data_AF-A0A838HA88-F1
#
_entry.id   AF-A0A838HA88-F1
#
_cell.length_a   1.000
_cell.length_b   1.000
_cell.length_c   1.000
_cell.angle_alpha   90.00
_cell.angle_beta   90.00
_cell.angle_gamma   90.00
#
_symmetry.space_group_name_H-M   'P 1'
#
loop_
_entity.id
_entity.type
_entity.pdbx_description
1 polymer ?
#
loop_
_entity_poly.entity_id
_entity_poly.type
_entity_poly.pdbx_seq_one_letter_code
_entity_poly.pdbx_strand_id
1 'polypeptide(L)'
;MLSIIEENHSYTQMRDQMPYLWSLAQQYGYATNWTALTHPSLPNYLAIVGGSTFGVTDDQEPFAHPIDAETVFDQALNVGKRARLWAESMPANCYLTNASRYGVRHNPWTYFTPSRARCNSYDVPARSFMTVAANNRLPAAGMLIPNGCNDGHDCSLATADGWLKARLPTVLGSDDFTSGRLVVVVTADEDDHS
;
A
#
# COMPACT_ATOMS: atom_id res chain seq x y z
N MET A 1 -9.76 -6.38 -3.05
CA MET A 1 -9.02 -5.97 -1.84
C MET A 1 -8.29 -4.68 -2.15
N LEU A 2 -8.34 -3.72 -1.23
CA LEU A 2 -7.52 -2.51 -1.24
C LEU A 2 -6.60 -2.56 -0.02
N SER A 3 -5.30 -2.57 -0.25
CA SER A 3 -4.28 -2.49 0.80
C SER A 3 -3.78 -1.06 0.94
N ILE A 4 -3.67 -0.57 2.17
CA ILE A 4 -3.05 0.71 2.53
C ILE A 4 -1.97 0.37 3.56
N ILE A 5 -0.74 0.79 3.29
CA ILE A 5 0.42 0.43 4.11
C ILE A 5 0.97 1.72 4.72
N GLU A 6 0.94 1.79 6.06
CA GLU A 6 1.63 2.77 6.89
C GLU A 6 3.06 2.28 7.20
N GLU A 7 3.91 3.09 7.82
CA GLU A 7 5.32 2.78 8.08
C GLU A 7 5.61 2.65 9.59
N ASN A 8 6.57 1.78 9.95
CA ASN A 8 7.28 1.58 11.23
C ASN A 8 6.69 2.22 12.51
N HIS A 9 5.65 1.63 13.08
CA HIS A 9 5.22 1.95 14.45
C HIS A 9 4.68 0.73 15.17
N SER A 10 5.03 0.59 16.46
CA SER A 10 4.46 -0.46 17.29
C SER A 10 2.96 -0.31 17.43
N TYR A 11 2.29 -1.44 17.70
CA TYR A 11 0.86 -1.46 18.01
C TYR A 11 0.46 -0.40 19.05
N THR A 12 1.25 -0.23 20.11
CA THR A 12 0.92 0.72 21.19
C THR A 12 0.96 2.15 20.68
N GLN A 13 1.96 2.51 19.85
CA GLN A 13 2.05 3.83 19.25
C GLN A 13 0.87 4.11 18.33
N MET A 14 0.55 3.20 17.40
CA MET A 14 -0.58 3.38 16.48
C MET A 14 -1.91 3.47 17.24
N ARG A 15 -2.15 2.58 18.20
CA ARG A 15 -3.37 2.59 19.02
C ARG A 15 -3.57 3.93 19.75
N ASP A 16 -2.51 4.45 20.36
CA ASP A 16 -2.60 5.62 21.24
C ASP A 16 -2.54 6.95 20.46
N GLN A 17 -1.92 6.97 19.28
CA GLN A 17 -1.68 8.20 18.50
C GLN A 17 -2.46 8.30 17.18
N MET A 18 -3.11 7.23 16.74
CA MET A 18 -3.99 7.20 15.56
C MET A 18 -5.44 6.90 15.94
N PRO A 19 -6.12 7.81 16.68
CA PRO A 19 -7.45 7.54 17.22
C PRO A 19 -8.52 7.26 16.15
N TYR A 20 -8.39 7.82 14.93
CA TYR A 20 -9.31 7.50 13.86
C TYR A 20 -9.10 6.06 13.36
N LEU A 21 -7.87 5.66 13.01
CA LEU A 21 -7.59 4.29 12.61
C LEU A 21 -7.98 3.29 13.71
N TRP A 22 -7.67 3.62 14.97
CA TRP A 22 -8.08 2.78 16.10
C TRP A 22 -9.60 2.67 16.23
N SER A 23 -10.35 3.75 15.99
CA SER A 23 -11.82 3.68 15.98
C SER A 23 -12.37 2.72 14.92
N LEU A 24 -11.71 2.62 13.76
CA LEU A 24 -12.05 1.64 12.73
C LEU A 24 -11.71 0.22 13.17
N ALA A 25 -10.58 0.00 13.82
CA ALA A 25 -10.20 -1.31 14.36
C ALA A 25 -11.20 -1.82 15.42
N GLN A 26 -11.83 -0.92 16.16
CA GLN A 26 -12.90 -1.27 17.12
C GLN A 26 -14.25 -1.54 16.46
N GLN A 27 -14.49 -0.99 15.27
CA GLN A 27 -15.72 -1.17 14.51
C GLN A 27 -15.67 -2.39 13.57
N TYR A 28 -14.49 -2.70 13.03
CA TYR A 28 -14.26 -3.76 12.04
C TYR A 28 -13.34 -4.85 12.60
N GLY A 29 -12.86 -5.75 11.74
CA GLY A 29 -11.91 -6.77 12.15
C GLY A 29 -10.54 -6.18 12.45
N TYR A 30 -9.94 -6.62 13.56
CA TYR A 30 -8.56 -6.33 13.93
C TYR A 30 -7.76 -7.63 14.04
N ALA A 31 -6.63 -7.71 13.33
CA ALA A 31 -5.73 -8.85 13.39
C ALA A 31 -4.80 -8.73 14.60
N THR A 32 -5.03 -9.53 15.64
CA THR A 32 -4.26 -9.48 16.91
C THR A 32 -2.93 -10.24 16.88
N ASN A 33 -2.64 -10.95 15.80
CA ASN A 33 -1.44 -11.77 15.64
C ASN A 33 -0.87 -11.59 14.22
N TRP A 34 -0.67 -10.33 13.84
CA TRP A 34 0.00 -9.93 12.61
C TRP A 34 1.39 -9.42 12.95
N THR A 35 2.41 -9.95 12.29
CA THR A 35 3.81 -9.53 12.42
C THR A 35 4.40 -9.41 11.03
N ALA A 36 5.27 -8.43 10.81
CA ALA A 36 6.04 -8.35 9.58
C ALA A 36 6.93 -9.59 9.41
N LEU A 37 7.36 -9.84 8.17
CA LEU A 37 8.17 -11.00 7.86
C LEU A 37 9.64 -10.77 8.20
N THR A 38 10.12 -9.54 8.03
CA THR A 38 11.52 -9.17 8.21
C THR A 38 11.68 -7.64 8.23
N HIS A 39 12.90 -7.18 8.50
CA HIS A 39 13.33 -5.80 8.34
C HIS A 39 14.46 -5.78 7.28
N PRO A 40 14.49 -4.83 6.33
CA PRO A 40 13.69 -3.60 6.24
C PRO A 40 12.38 -3.72 5.44
N SER A 41 11.73 -2.58 5.17
CA SER A 41 10.42 -2.41 4.52
C SER A 41 10.24 -3.18 3.22
N LEU A 42 11.14 -3.03 2.24
CA LEU A 42 10.98 -3.54 0.87
C LEU A 42 10.61 -5.04 0.82
N PRO A 43 11.34 -5.95 1.50
CA PRO A 43 10.96 -7.36 1.60
C PRO A 43 9.49 -7.63 1.96
N ASN A 44 8.89 -6.84 2.87
CA ASN A 44 7.48 -7.00 3.25
C ASN A 44 6.54 -6.58 2.13
N TYR A 45 6.82 -5.46 1.45
CA TYR A 45 6.06 -5.02 0.27
C TYR A 45 6.11 -6.05 -0.86
N LEU A 46 7.27 -6.65 -1.11
CA LEU A 46 7.43 -7.73 -2.09
C LEU A 46 6.59 -8.95 -1.71
N ALA A 47 6.56 -9.31 -0.42
CA ALA A 47 5.76 -10.43 0.05
C ALA A 47 4.25 -10.17 -0.05
N ILE A 48 3.80 -8.94 0.20
CA ILE A 48 2.38 -8.56 0.07
C ILE A 48 1.89 -8.77 -1.36
N VAL A 49 2.69 -8.42 -2.38
CA VAL A 49 2.22 -8.46 -3.77
C VAL A 49 2.68 -9.70 -4.54
N GLY A 50 3.79 -10.33 -4.15
CA GLY A 50 4.40 -11.46 -4.82
C GLY A 50 4.45 -12.75 -4.00
N GLY A 51 4.05 -12.71 -2.73
CA GLY A 51 4.00 -13.88 -1.84
C GLY A 51 5.35 -14.39 -1.35
N SER A 52 6.43 -13.62 -1.58
CA SER A 52 7.81 -13.95 -1.19
C SER A 52 8.62 -12.67 -0.99
N THR A 53 9.65 -12.71 -0.15
CA THR A 53 10.66 -11.63 -0.11
C THR A 53 11.64 -11.72 -1.28
N PHE A 54 11.63 -12.83 -2.03
CA PHE A 54 12.55 -13.14 -3.12
C PHE A 54 14.03 -13.13 -2.70
N GLY A 55 14.30 -13.31 -1.41
CA GLY A 55 15.65 -13.25 -0.85
C GLY A 55 16.23 -11.83 -0.75
N VAL A 56 15.43 -10.80 -1.00
CA VAL A 56 15.82 -9.40 -0.76
C VAL A 56 15.89 -9.15 0.74
N THR A 57 16.92 -8.42 1.17
CA THR A 57 17.20 -8.14 2.59
C THR A 57 17.62 -6.67 2.83
N ASP A 58 17.40 -5.79 1.86
CA ASP A 58 17.67 -4.36 1.97
C ASP A 58 16.60 -3.55 1.19
N ASP A 59 16.69 -2.22 1.22
CA ASP A 59 15.76 -1.29 0.55
C ASP A 59 16.31 -0.69 -0.75
N GLN A 60 17.24 -1.37 -1.43
CA GLN A 60 17.77 -0.83 -2.69
C GLN A 60 16.69 -0.70 -3.76
N GLU A 61 16.90 0.25 -4.67
CA GLU A 61 15.97 0.56 -5.76
C GLU A 61 15.77 -0.63 -6.74
N PRO A 62 14.69 -0.66 -7.53
CA PRO A 62 14.36 -1.75 -8.46
C PRO A 62 15.48 -2.24 -9.37
N PHE A 63 16.45 -1.38 -9.71
CA PHE A 63 17.59 -1.78 -10.54
C PHE A 63 18.50 -2.81 -9.86
N ALA A 64 18.62 -2.75 -8.52
CA ALA A 64 19.43 -3.70 -7.74
C ALA A 64 18.72 -5.05 -7.57
N HIS A 65 17.38 -5.05 -7.54
CA HIS A 65 16.56 -6.22 -7.25
C HIS A 65 15.51 -6.49 -8.35
N PRO A 66 15.93 -6.84 -9.58
CA PRO A 66 14.99 -7.23 -10.62
C PRO A 66 14.35 -8.59 -10.26
N ILE A 67 13.02 -8.63 -10.20
CA ILE A 67 12.27 -9.85 -9.87
C ILE A 67 11.59 -10.38 -11.14
N ASP A 68 11.79 -11.67 -11.42
CA ASP A 68 11.15 -12.41 -12.51
C ASP A 68 10.00 -13.27 -11.94
N ALA A 69 8.89 -12.62 -11.63
CA ALA A 69 7.67 -13.26 -11.12
C ALA A 69 6.44 -12.43 -11.48
N GLU A 70 5.24 -13.00 -11.27
CA GLU A 70 3.98 -12.27 -11.36
C GLU A 70 3.53 -11.77 -9.98
N THR A 71 2.98 -10.56 -9.94
CA THR A 71 2.29 -10.03 -8.75
C THR A 71 0.83 -10.46 -8.71
N VAL A 72 0.17 -10.29 -7.56
CA VAL A 72 -1.29 -10.40 -7.43
C VAL A 72 -2.03 -9.41 -8.35
N PHE A 73 -1.41 -8.27 -8.69
CA PHE A 73 -1.97 -7.34 -9.67
C PHE A 73 -1.95 -7.92 -11.08
N ASP A 74 -0.86 -8.58 -11.47
CA ASP A 74 -0.73 -9.25 -12.75
C ASP A 74 -1.71 -10.41 -12.86
N GLN A 75 -1.83 -11.21 -11.80
CA GLN A 75 -2.79 -12.31 -11.73
C GLN A 75 -4.24 -11.80 -11.87
N ALA A 76 -4.60 -10.69 -11.21
CA ALA A 76 -5.92 -10.09 -11.35
C ALA A 76 -6.19 -9.61 -12.80
N LEU A 77 -5.21 -8.98 -13.45
CA LEU A 77 -5.33 -8.55 -14.84
C LEU A 77 -5.44 -9.74 -15.81
N ASN A 78 -4.70 -10.82 -15.56
CA ASN A 78 -4.74 -12.06 -16.37
C ASN A 78 -6.14 -12.69 -16.40
N VAL A 79 -6.92 -12.56 -15.32
CA VAL A 79 -8.30 -13.08 -15.25
C VAL A 79 -9.36 -12.02 -15.57
N GLY A 80 -8.98 -10.93 -16.24
CA GLY A 80 -9.89 -9.87 -16.68
C GLY A 80 -10.47 -9.02 -15.54
N LYS A 81 -9.87 -9.08 -14.34
CA LYS A 81 -10.22 -8.19 -13.23
C LYS A 81 -9.37 -6.92 -13.30
N ARG A 82 -9.78 -5.90 -12.55
CA ARG A 82 -9.05 -4.63 -12.48
C ARG A 82 -7.98 -4.73 -11.40
N ALA A 83 -6.79 -4.23 -11.71
CA ALA A 83 -5.74 -3.95 -10.74
C ALA A 83 -5.25 -2.52 -10.88
N ARG A 84 -4.87 -1.88 -9.77
CA ARG A 84 -4.27 -0.54 -9.78
C ARG A 84 -3.52 -0.27 -8.48
N LEU A 85 -2.36 0.34 -8.59
CA LEU A 85 -1.59 0.88 -7.50
C LEU A 85 -1.57 2.41 -7.59
N TRP A 86 -1.70 3.08 -6.46
CA TRP A 86 -1.62 4.53 -6.34
C TRP A 86 -0.52 4.91 -5.36
N ALA A 87 0.49 5.65 -5.80
CA ALA A 87 1.54 6.13 -4.93
C ALA A 87 1.51 7.66 -4.82
N GLU A 88 1.48 8.18 -3.58
CA GLU A 88 1.62 9.61 -3.35
C GLU A 88 3.03 10.10 -3.67
N SER A 89 3.13 11.35 -4.11
CA SER A 89 4.39 12.00 -4.52
C SER A 89 5.11 11.33 -5.71
N MET A 90 4.59 10.23 -6.27
CA MET A 90 5.17 9.57 -7.43
C MET A 90 5.17 10.51 -8.66
N PRO A 91 6.33 10.81 -9.27
CA PRO A 91 6.42 11.80 -10.34
C PRO A 91 5.70 11.42 -11.64
N ALA A 92 5.78 10.15 -12.03
CA ALA A 92 5.20 9.59 -13.25
C ALA A 92 4.80 8.13 -13.00
N ASN A 93 4.04 7.53 -13.91
CA ASN A 93 3.67 6.12 -13.78
C ASN A 93 4.91 5.23 -13.69
N CYS A 94 4.85 4.19 -12.85
CA CYS A 94 5.93 3.21 -12.69
C CYS A 94 7.31 3.85 -12.46
N TYR A 95 7.39 4.85 -11.59
CA TYR A 95 8.63 5.57 -11.33
C TYR A 95 9.59 4.72 -10.50
N LEU A 96 10.81 4.52 -11.02
CA LEU A 96 11.72 3.46 -10.56
C LEU A 96 12.76 3.91 -9.54
N THR A 97 12.73 5.17 -9.13
CA THR A 97 13.73 5.73 -8.20
C THR A 97 13.05 6.61 -7.16
N ASN A 98 13.76 6.94 -6.08
CA ASN A 98 13.23 7.86 -5.09
C ASN A 98 13.03 9.27 -5.68
N ALA A 99 12.01 9.98 -5.19
CA ALA A 99 11.74 11.36 -5.61
C ALA A 99 10.97 12.16 -4.55
N SER A 100 11.55 13.25 -4.05
CA SER A 100 10.94 14.05 -2.98
C SER A 100 10.52 13.15 -1.80
N ARG A 101 9.22 13.00 -1.51
CA ARG A 101 8.67 12.10 -0.48
C ARG A 101 8.22 10.72 -1.00
N TYR A 102 8.41 10.45 -2.29
CA TYR A 102 8.15 9.12 -2.87
C TYR A 102 9.35 8.21 -2.63
N GLY A 103 9.15 7.19 -1.79
CA GLY A 103 10.08 6.09 -1.60
C GLY A 103 9.73 4.92 -2.52
N VAL A 104 10.58 4.60 -3.50
CA VAL A 104 10.29 3.49 -4.45
C VAL A 104 10.25 2.12 -3.75
N ARG A 105 10.95 1.98 -2.61
CA ARG A 105 10.92 0.79 -1.76
C ARG A 105 9.51 0.39 -1.31
N HIS A 106 8.58 1.34 -1.19
CA HIS A 106 7.17 1.06 -0.83
C HIS A 106 6.30 0.72 -2.06
N ASN A 107 6.85 0.81 -3.28
CA ASN A 107 6.13 0.53 -4.52
C ASN A 107 6.63 -0.76 -5.17
N PRO A 108 6.18 -1.94 -4.69
CA PRO A 108 6.78 -3.21 -5.06
C PRO A 108 6.55 -3.59 -6.52
N TRP A 109 5.49 -3.09 -7.18
CA TRP A 109 5.22 -3.45 -8.58
C TRP A 109 6.35 -3.01 -9.53
N THR A 110 7.12 -1.98 -9.15
CA THR A 110 8.27 -1.50 -9.92
C THR A 110 9.42 -2.52 -10.00
N TYR A 111 9.51 -3.46 -9.06
CA TYR A 111 10.56 -4.48 -8.98
C TYR A 111 10.30 -5.69 -9.89
N PHE A 112 9.05 -5.92 -10.31
CA PHE A 112 8.67 -7.08 -11.14
C PHE A 112 8.88 -6.76 -12.63
N THR A 113 9.98 -7.26 -13.17
CA THR A 113 10.45 -6.90 -14.52
C THR A 113 9.52 -7.35 -15.65
N PRO A 114 8.87 -8.54 -15.62
CA PRO A 114 7.92 -8.93 -16.67
C PRO A 114 6.69 -8.02 -16.71
N SER A 115 6.37 -7.39 -15.58
CA SER A 115 5.17 -6.58 -15.39
C SER A 115 5.35 -5.12 -15.79
N ARG A 116 6.52 -4.72 -16.32
CA ARG A 116 6.86 -3.30 -16.52
C ARG A 116 5.87 -2.53 -17.41
N ALA A 117 5.32 -3.17 -18.44
CA ALA A 117 4.28 -2.55 -19.27
C ALA A 117 2.96 -2.33 -18.52
N ARG A 118 2.58 -3.27 -17.64
CA ARG A 118 1.41 -3.16 -16.76
C ARG A 118 1.62 -2.13 -15.67
N CYS A 119 2.79 -2.14 -15.03
CA CYS A 119 3.21 -1.10 -14.10
C CYS A 119 3.05 0.29 -14.72
N ASN A 120 3.57 0.54 -15.93
CA ASN A 120 3.39 1.84 -16.62
C ASN A 120 1.92 2.24 -16.86
N SER A 121 0.99 1.29 -16.89
CA SER A 121 -0.44 1.52 -17.15
C SER A 121 -1.28 1.62 -15.87
N TYR A 122 -0.87 0.93 -14.80
CA TYR A 122 -1.70 0.66 -13.62
C TYR A 122 -1.05 1.02 -12.30
N ASP A 123 0.25 1.29 -12.25
CA ASP A 123 0.93 1.92 -11.12
C ASP A 123 1.08 3.42 -11.42
N VAL A 124 0.25 4.24 -10.76
CA VAL A 124 0.00 5.64 -11.15
C VAL A 124 0.09 6.59 -9.96
N PRO A 125 0.40 7.89 -10.17
CA PRO A 125 0.34 8.86 -9.09
C PRO A 125 -1.04 8.90 -8.42
N ALA A 126 -1.08 9.06 -7.09
CA ALA A 126 -2.31 8.91 -6.30
C ALA A 126 -3.42 9.96 -6.55
N ARG A 127 -3.21 10.93 -7.45
CA ARG A 127 -4.14 12.03 -7.75
C ARG A 127 -5.55 11.58 -8.14
N SER A 128 -5.67 10.40 -8.76
CA SER A 128 -6.95 9.85 -9.22
C SER A 128 -7.68 9.01 -8.18
N PHE A 129 -7.05 8.67 -7.05
CA PHE A 129 -7.58 7.70 -6.09
C PHE A 129 -8.96 8.09 -5.56
N MET A 130 -9.11 9.32 -5.04
CA MET A 130 -10.37 9.78 -4.45
C MET A 130 -11.50 9.82 -5.46
N THR A 131 -11.22 10.22 -6.70
CA THR A 131 -12.21 10.17 -7.79
C THR A 131 -12.63 8.74 -8.10
N VAL A 132 -11.69 7.79 -8.13
CA VAL A 132 -12.02 6.37 -8.37
C VAL A 132 -12.86 5.79 -7.24
N ALA A 133 -12.51 6.07 -5.99
CA ALA A 133 -13.26 5.64 -4.81
C ALA A 133 -14.69 6.21 -4.80
N ALA A 134 -14.83 7.52 -5.02
CA ALA A 134 -16.14 8.19 -5.04
C ALA A 134 -17.06 7.74 -6.19
N ASN A 135 -16.50 7.12 -7.23
CA ASN A 135 -17.26 6.63 -8.38
C ASN A 135 -17.50 5.11 -8.36
N ASN A 136 -17.25 4.42 -7.24
CA ASN A 136 -17.44 2.97 -7.10
C ASN A 136 -16.68 2.18 -8.18
N ARG A 137 -15.39 2.52 -8.36
CA ARG A 137 -14.51 1.92 -9.37
C ARG A 137 -13.23 1.33 -8.79
N LEU A 138 -13.19 1.02 -7.48
CA LEU A 138 -12.03 0.41 -6.86
C LEU A 138 -11.73 -0.97 -7.48
N PRO A 139 -10.44 -1.31 -7.68
CA PRO A 139 -10.04 -2.54 -8.36
C PRO A 139 -10.25 -3.79 -7.49
N ALA A 140 -10.18 -4.96 -8.14
CA ALA A 140 -10.18 -6.24 -7.43
C ALA A 140 -8.89 -6.46 -6.64
N ALA A 141 -7.75 -5.97 -7.16
CA ALA A 141 -6.46 -5.91 -6.47
C ALA A 141 -5.95 -4.46 -6.50
N GLY A 142 -6.04 -3.78 -5.36
CA GLY A 142 -5.69 -2.36 -5.22
C GLY A 142 -4.68 -2.13 -4.13
N MET A 143 -3.81 -1.15 -4.32
CA MET A 143 -2.89 -0.69 -3.28
C MET A 143 -2.78 0.82 -3.32
N LEU A 144 -2.85 1.47 -2.16
CA LEU A 144 -2.63 2.90 -2.01
C LEU A 144 -1.45 3.09 -1.05
N ILE A 145 -0.41 3.76 -1.54
CA ILE A 145 0.84 4.00 -0.82
C ILE A 145 0.89 5.49 -0.46
N PRO A 146 0.79 5.85 0.83
CA PRO A 146 1.09 7.20 1.29
C PRO A 146 2.54 7.58 0.98
N ASN A 147 2.87 8.87 0.99
CA ASN A 147 4.27 9.29 0.93
C ASN A 147 4.90 9.26 2.32
N GLY A 148 6.22 9.44 2.42
CA GLY A 148 6.98 9.38 3.68
C GLY A 148 6.47 10.26 4.84
N CYS A 149 5.58 11.24 4.61
CA CYS A 149 4.93 11.97 5.71
C CYS A 149 3.63 11.32 6.16
N ASN A 150 2.88 10.80 5.20
CA ASN A 150 1.51 10.36 5.38
C ASN A 150 1.41 8.87 5.74
N ASP A 151 2.51 8.13 5.64
CA ASP A 151 2.67 6.76 6.16
C ASP A 151 3.17 6.76 7.62
N GLY A 152 3.62 7.92 8.15
CA GLY A 152 4.06 8.07 9.52
C GLY A 152 5.57 7.99 9.75
N HIS A 153 6.40 7.93 8.71
CA HIS A 153 7.86 7.82 8.87
C HIS A 153 8.58 9.16 9.11
N ASP A 154 8.33 10.15 8.26
CA ASP A 154 8.96 11.48 8.33
C ASP A 154 8.15 12.49 9.17
N CYS A 155 6.91 12.14 9.51
CA CYS A 155 5.95 13.02 10.17
C CYS A 155 5.24 12.29 11.32
N SER A 156 4.44 13.02 12.10
CA SER A 156 3.76 12.41 13.26
C SER A 156 2.68 11.41 12.85
N LEU A 157 2.42 10.42 13.71
CA LEU A 157 1.28 9.51 13.58
C LEU A 157 -0.08 10.23 13.49
N ALA A 158 -0.22 11.40 14.10
CA ALA A 158 -1.41 12.23 13.95
C ALA A 158 -1.59 12.77 12.50
N THR A 159 -0.49 12.96 11.76
CA THR A 159 -0.51 13.35 10.35
C THR A 159 -1.00 12.18 9.49
N ALA A 160 -0.45 10.98 9.70
CA ALA A 160 -0.90 9.75 9.05
C ALA A 160 -2.39 9.44 9.36
N ASP A 161 -2.80 9.53 10.64
CA ASP A 161 -4.20 9.33 11.05
C ASP A 161 -5.15 10.33 10.40
N GLY A 162 -4.74 11.60 10.33
CA GLY A 162 -5.49 12.64 9.61
C GLY A 162 -5.59 12.38 8.11
N TRP A 163 -4.53 11.84 7.50
CA TRP A 163 -4.49 11.47 6.10
C TRP A 163 -5.46 10.32 5.77
N LEU A 164 -5.49 9.30 6.62
CA LEU A 164 -6.46 8.19 6.55
C LEU A 164 -7.88 8.70 6.74
N LYS A 165 -8.11 9.55 7.74
CA LYS A 165 -9.42 10.17 8.03
C LYS A 165 -9.98 10.97 6.87
N ALA A 166 -9.12 11.59 6.06
CA ALA A 166 -9.54 12.33 4.87
C ALA A 166 -9.98 11.43 3.70
N ARG A 167 -9.59 10.15 3.69
CA ARG A 167 -9.75 9.24 2.53
C ARG A 167 -10.70 8.10 2.80
N LEU A 168 -10.51 7.41 3.91
CA LEU A 168 -11.25 6.19 4.25
C LEU A 168 -12.77 6.39 4.34
N PRO A 169 -13.34 7.53 4.78
CA PRO A 169 -14.79 7.71 4.75
C PRO A 169 -15.39 7.60 3.34
N THR A 170 -14.66 8.05 2.30
CA THR A 170 -15.11 7.89 0.90
C THR A 170 -15.05 6.44 0.45
N VAL A 171 -13.99 5.71 0.84
CA VAL A 171 -13.83 4.29 0.51
C VAL A 171 -14.90 3.45 1.22
N LEU A 172 -15.05 3.62 2.54
CA LEU A 172 -15.98 2.85 3.37
C LEU A 172 -17.45 3.21 3.09
N GLY A 173 -17.72 4.42 2.57
CA GLY A 173 -19.05 4.83 2.11
C GLY A 173 -19.38 4.41 0.67
N SER A 174 -18.43 3.87 -0.09
CA SER A 174 -18.63 3.48 -1.49
C SER A 174 -19.48 2.20 -1.62
N ASP A 175 -20.14 2.01 -2.77
CA ASP A 175 -20.84 0.76 -3.10
C ASP A 175 -19.87 -0.42 -3.19
N ASP A 176 -18.60 -0.17 -3.54
CA ASP A 176 -17.58 -1.20 -3.58
C ASP A 176 -17.40 -1.86 -2.21
N PHE A 177 -17.37 -1.06 -1.14
CA PHE A 177 -17.28 -1.55 0.24
C PHE A 177 -18.62 -2.03 0.79
N THR A 178 -19.66 -1.20 0.71
CA THR A 178 -20.96 -1.49 1.37
C THR A 178 -21.70 -2.68 0.77
N SER A 179 -21.40 -3.06 -0.48
CA SER A 179 -21.93 -4.30 -1.10
C SER A 179 -21.23 -5.58 -0.63
N GLY A 180 -20.19 -5.49 0.19
CA GLY A 180 -19.39 -6.63 0.66
C GLY A 180 -18.41 -7.19 -0.37
N ARG A 181 -18.19 -6.50 -1.50
CA ARG A 181 -17.28 -6.94 -2.57
C ARG A 181 -15.82 -6.49 -2.38
N LEU A 182 -15.60 -5.47 -1.56
CA LEU A 182 -14.28 -4.92 -1.26
C LEU A 182 -13.90 -5.20 0.20
N VAL A 183 -12.77 -5.86 0.38
CA VAL A 183 -12.02 -5.87 1.64
C VAL A 183 -11.02 -4.70 1.62
N VAL A 184 -10.99 -3.90 2.67
CA VAL A 184 -9.98 -2.86 2.90
C VAL A 184 -9.06 -3.35 4.02
N VAL A 185 -7.76 -3.34 3.78
CA VAL A 185 -6.74 -3.69 4.77
C VAL A 185 -5.87 -2.46 4.97
N VAL A 186 -5.74 -2.03 6.22
CA VAL A 186 -4.74 -1.04 6.64
C VAL A 186 -3.75 -1.77 7.55
N THR A 187 -2.47 -1.69 7.24
CA THR A 187 -1.40 -2.35 8.01
C THR A 187 -0.15 -1.48 8.01
N ALA A 188 0.84 -1.83 8.82
CA ALA A 188 2.19 -1.28 8.75
C ALA A 188 3.10 -2.30 8.05
N ASP A 189 4.13 -1.82 7.35
CA ASP A 189 5.10 -2.66 6.67
C ASP A 189 6.02 -3.42 7.63
N GLU A 190 6.37 -2.83 8.77
CA GLU A 190 7.18 -3.42 9.85
C GLU A 190 6.95 -2.72 11.22
N ASP A 191 7.48 -3.31 12.30
CA ASP A 191 7.56 -2.67 13.64
C ASP A 191 9.03 -2.25 13.88
N ASP A 192 9.28 -1.33 14.81
CA ASP A 192 10.62 -0.82 15.21
C ASP A 192 11.63 -1.94 15.59
N HIS A 193 11.16 -3.18 15.75
CA HIS A 193 11.94 -4.34 16.19
C HIS A 193 11.83 -5.56 15.28
N SER A 194 11.03 -5.52 14.20
CA SER A 194 10.81 -6.67 13.31
C SER A 194 10.27 -6.28 11.96
#